data_AF-A0A959H1Q5-F1
#
_entry.id   AF-A0A959H1Q5-F1
#
_cell.length_a   1.000
_cell.length_b   1.000
_cell.length_c   1.000
_cell.angle_alpha   90.00
_cell.angle_beta   90.00
_cell.angle_gamma   90.00
#
_symmetry.space_group_name_H-M   'P 1'
#
loop_
_entity.id
_entity.type
_entity.pdbx_description
1 polymer ?
#
loop_
_entity_poly.entity_id
_entity_poly.type
_entity_poly.pdbx_seq_one_letter_code
_entity_poly.pdbx_strand_id
1 'polypeptide(L)'
;PAWDRMFAYGFYFFKRLTLAVVIVALSVQLIATILILRPVIARNRLEKSIATTLRDALPADATLYAFDLDVALKTYLPGMQILNLWERAYPSFSDGSYFLFNEPRLRQQWEGHNPMINWERANETRQLSEFRQLPDGWTLYRIKAAEK
;
A
#
# COMPACT_ATOMS: atom_id res chain seq x y z
N PRO A 1 37.24 21.70 8.15
CA PRO A 1 38.23 21.00 9.02
C PRO A 1 38.62 19.58 8.55
N ALA A 2 37.69 18.70 8.14
CA ALA A 2 38.02 17.39 7.53
C ALA A 2 37.99 17.43 5.99
N TRP A 3 37.01 18.15 5.44
CA TRP A 3 36.84 18.40 4.00
C TRP A 3 38.05 19.11 3.37
N ASP A 4 38.59 20.14 4.03
CA ASP A 4 39.76 20.88 3.53
C ASP A 4 41.01 20.00 3.45
N ARG A 5 41.17 19.05 4.39
CA ARG A 5 42.29 18.10 4.39
C ARG A 5 42.14 17.05 3.28
N MET A 6 40.92 16.56 3.04
CA MET A 6 40.64 15.66 1.93
C MET A 6 40.90 16.32 0.57
N PHE A 7 40.49 17.59 0.42
CA PHE A 7 40.74 18.35 -0.81
C PHE A 7 42.22 18.71 -1.01
N ALA A 8 42.88 19.26 0.02
CA ALA A 8 44.27 19.72 -0.08
C ALA A 8 45.28 18.56 -0.19
N TYR A 9 45.09 17.45 0.54
CA TYR A 9 46.06 16.34 0.53
C TYR A 9 45.62 15.19 -0.39
N GLY A 10 44.33 14.87 -0.44
CA GLY A 10 43.81 13.76 -1.23
C GLY A 10 43.91 14.02 -2.74
N PHE A 11 43.44 15.18 -3.20
CA PHE A 11 43.57 15.56 -4.61
C PHE A 11 44.95 16.08 -5.01
N TYR A 12 45.89 16.27 -4.08
CA TYR A 12 47.25 16.67 -4.42
C TYR A 12 48.21 15.48 -4.48
N PHE A 13 48.22 14.62 -3.45
CA PHE A 13 49.14 13.48 -3.33
C PHE A 13 48.56 12.13 -3.76
N PHE A 14 47.25 11.89 -3.59
CA PHE A 14 46.62 10.58 -3.81
C PHE A 14 45.40 10.63 -4.75
N LYS A 15 45.49 11.45 -5.81
CA LYS A 15 44.40 11.74 -6.77
C LYS A 15 43.58 10.52 -7.19
N ARG A 16 44.24 9.41 -7.55
CA ARG A 16 43.57 8.17 -8.00
C ARG A 16 42.78 7.49 -6.89
N LEU A 17 43.32 7.47 -5.66
CA LEU A 17 42.66 6.88 -4.50
C LEU A 17 41.48 7.73 -4.04
N THR A 18 41.67 9.06 -3.92
CA THR A 18 40.59 9.98 -3.55
C THR A 18 39.44 9.95 -4.57
N LEU A 19 39.77 9.93 -5.87
CA LEU A 19 38.77 9.76 -6.92
C LEU A 19 38.05 8.41 -6.81
N ALA A 20 38.77 7.32 -6.58
CA ALA A 20 38.16 6.00 -6.40
C ALA A 20 37.19 5.96 -5.20
N VAL A 21 37.57 6.55 -4.05
CA VAL A 21 36.69 6.64 -2.87
C VAL A 21 35.42 7.43 -3.18
N VAL A 22 35.54 8.58 -3.87
CA VAL A 22 34.37 9.37 -4.28
C VAL A 22 33.47 8.59 -5.23
N ILE A 23 34.04 7.92 -6.24
CA ILE A 23 33.28 7.10 -7.19
C ILE A 23 32.55 5.97 -6.45
N VAL A 24 33.22 5.28 -5.53
CA VAL A 24 32.61 4.21 -4.73
C VAL A 24 31.49 4.77 -3.85
N ALA A 25 31.70 5.89 -3.17
CA ALA A 25 30.67 6.51 -2.33
C ALA A 25 29.42 6.90 -3.15
N LEU A 26 29.61 7.52 -4.31
CA LEU A 26 28.52 7.86 -5.23
C LEU A 26 27.81 6.61 -5.77
N SER A 27 28.56 5.56 -6.09
CA SER A 27 28.00 4.30 -6.57
C SER A 27 27.15 3.62 -5.51
N VAL A 28 27.64 3.55 -4.27
CA VAL A 28 26.90 3.03 -3.12
C VAL A 28 25.64 3.84 -2.88
N GLN A 29 25.71 5.17 -2.93
CA GLN A 29 24.56 6.05 -2.74
C GLN A 29 23.51 5.87 -3.85
N LEU A 30 23.93 5.71 -5.10
CA LEU A 30 23.02 5.44 -6.22
C LEU A 30 22.33 4.08 -6.07
N ILE A 31 23.10 3.03 -5.74
CA ILE A 31 22.56 1.69 -5.52
C ILE A 31 21.55 1.71 -4.36
N ALA A 32 21.92 2.31 -3.22
CA ALA A 32 21.03 2.43 -2.06
C ALA A 32 19.74 3.18 -2.42
N THR A 33 19.84 4.27 -3.20
CA THR A 33 18.68 5.03 -3.66
C THR A 33 17.74 4.16 -4.50
N ILE A 34 18.28 3.39 -5.44
CA ILE A 34 17.48 2.48 -6.29
C ILE A 34 16.79 1.42 -5.42
N LEU A 35 17.51 0.82 -4.46
CA LEU A 35 16.98 -0.22 -3.58
C LEU A 35 15.83 0.31 -2.69
N ILE A 36 15.97 1.52 -2.14
CA ILE A 36 14.95 2.16 -1.31
C ILE A 36 13.75 2.61 -2.15
N LEU A 37 13.98 3.12 -3.36
CA LEU A 37 12.90 3.67 -4.19
C LEU A 37 12.07 2.57 -4.88
N ARG A 38 12.65 1.39 -5.12
CA ARG A 38 11.97 0.25 -5.74
C ARG A 38 10.64 -0.12 -5.07
N PRO A 39 10.55 -0.37 -3.74
CA PRO A 39 9.28 -0.69 -3.09
C PRO A 39 8.28 0.46 -3.14
N VAL A 40 8.73 1.72 -3.06
CA VAL A 40 7.87 2.91 -3.15
C VAL A 40 7.21 2.99 -4.53
N ILE A 41 7.98 2.78 -5.59
CA ILE A 41 7.45 2.76 -6.97
C ILE A 41 6.49 1.58 -7.15
N ALA A 42 6.83 0.39 -6.63
CA ALA A 42 5.97 -0.79 -6.72
C ALA A 42 4.63 -0.55 -6.01
N ARG A 43 4.65 0.03 -4.81
CA ARG A 43 3.44 0.37 -4.06
C ARG A 43 2.56 1.38 -4.80
N ASN A 44 3.15 2.44 -5.35
CA ASN A 44 2.40 3.42 -6.14
C ASN A 44 1.75 2.79 -7.39
N ARG A 45 2.47 1.89 -8.08
CA ARG A 45 1.90 1.15 -9.23
C ARG A 45 0.73 0.28 -8.81
N LEU A 46 0.85 -0.44 -7.70
CA LEU A 46 -0.22 -1.24 -7.12
C LEU A 46 -1.45 -0.40 -6.81
N GLU A 47 -1.28 0.71 -6.06
CA GLU A 47 -2.36 1.62 -5.69
C GLU A 47 -3.09 2.17 -6.92
N LYS A 48 -2.35 2.63 -7.93
CA LYS A 48 -2.93 3.12 -9.19
C LYS A 48 -3.67 2.02 -9.95
N SER A 49 -3.11 0.82 -10.01
CA SER A 49 -3.73 -0.32 -10.69
C SER A 49 -5.04 -0.74 -10.02
N ILE A 50 -5.07 -0.77 -8.69
CA ILE A 50 -6.28 -1.08 -7.93
C ILE A 50 -7.29 0.06 -8.11
N ALA A 51 -6.89 1.32 -7.92
CA ALA A 51 -7.78 2.46 -8.09
C ALA A 51 -8.43 2.51 -9.48
N THR A 52 -7.66 2.23 -10.53
CA THR A 52 -8.19 2.17 -11.91
C THR A 52 -9.21 1.04 -12.05
N THR A 53 -8.87 -0.17 -11.59
CA THR A 53 -9.79 -1.30 -11.63
C THR A 53 -11.08 -1.03 -10.85
N LEU A 54 -10.99 -0.36 -9.68
CA LEU A 54 -12.14 0.00 -8.87
C LEU A 54 -13.02 1.05 -9.55
N ARG A 55 -12.41 2.05 -10.19
CA ARG A 55 -13.14 3.09 -10.94
C ARG A 55 -13.98 2.49 -12.06
N ASP A 56 -13.45 1.48 -12.74
CA ASP A 56 -14.13 0.85 -13.88
C ASP A 56 -15.18 -0.19 -13.42
N ALA A 57 -14.98 -0.80 -12.25
CA ALA A 57 -15.82 -1.89 -11.77
C ALA A 57 -16.95 -1.46 -10.81
N LEU A 58 -16.81 -0.31 -10.15
CA LEU A 58 -17.72 0.15 -9.11
C LEU A 58 -18.48 1.43 -9.50
N PRO A 59 -19.73 1.61 -9.03
CA PRO A 59 -20.43 2.89 -9.09
C PRO A 59 -19.65 4.02 -8.41
N ALA A 60 -19.83 5.25 -8.89
CA ALA A 60 -19.09 6.41 -8.38
C ALA A 60 -19.39 6.72 -6.91
N ASP A 61 -20.58 6.38 -6.41
CA ASP A 61 -21.09 6.58 -5.06
C ASP A 61 -21.03 5.32 -4.18
N ALA A 62 -20.33 4.27 -4.64
CA ALA A 62 -20.22 3.03 -3.90
C ALA A 62 -19.54 3.21 -2.53
N THR A 63 -19.99 2.46 -1.53
CA THR A 63 -19.30 2.35 -0.24
C THR A 63 -18.26 1.23 -0.30
N LEU A 64 -17.01 1.56 0.01
CA LEU A 64 -15.88 0.63 0.02
C LEU A 64 -15.23 0.58 1.40
N TYR A 65 -15.23 -0.58 2.03
CA TYR A 65 -14.47 -0.86 3.23
C TYR A 65 -13.06 -1.31 2.83
N ALA A 66 -12.03 -0.62 3.32
CA ALA A 66 -10.65 -0.90 2.96
C ALA A 66 -9.69 -0.69 4.14
N PHE A 67 -8.52 -1.31 4.04
CA PHE A 67 -7.40 -1.13 4.95
C PHE A 67 -6.09 -1.08 4.14
N ASP A 68 -5.06 -0.41 4.66
CA ASP A 68 -3.72 -0.25 4.07
C ASP A 68 -3.68 0.62 2.79
N LEU A 69 -4.69 0.53 1.91
CA LEU A 69 -4.81 1.30 0.67
C LEU A 69 -5.80 2.46 0.75
N ASP A 70 -6.54 2.61 1.85
CA ASP A 70 -7.68 3.53 1.96
C ASP A 70 -7.28 5.00 1.75
N VAL A 71 -6.13 5.43 2.26
CA VAL A 71 -5.63 6.80 2.09
C VAL A 71 -5.34 7.11 0.61
N ALA A 72 -4.66 6.19 -0.08
CA ALA A 72 -4.35 6.34 -1.50
C ALA A 72 -5.64 6.32 -2.34
N LEU A 73 -6.55 5.40 -2.04
CA LEU A 73 -7.81 5.27 -2.76
C LEU A 73 -8.71 6.49 -2.58
N LYS A 74 -8.77 7.11 -1.39
CA LYS A 74 -9.50 8.39 -1.17
C LYS A 74 -9.00 9.50 -2.08
N THR A 75 -7.71 9.51 -2.39
CA THR A 75 -7.11 10.48 -3.31
C THR A 75 -7.46 10.18 -4.76
N TYR A 76 -7.43 8.91 -5.18
CA TYR A 76 -7.69 8.52 -6.57
C TYR A 76 -9.19 8.41 -6.92
N LEU A 77 -10.06 8.25 -5.93
CA LEU A 77 -11.50 8.00 -6.07
C LEU A 77 -12.32 8.93 -5.16
N PRO A 78 -12.29 10.26 -5.39
CA PRO A 78 -12.91 11.23 -4.47
C PRO A 78 -14.44 11.15 -4.38
N GLY A 79 -15.12 10.52 -5.35
CA GLY A 79 -16.57 10.31 -5.32
C GLY A 79 -17.01 9.11 -4.47
N MET A 80 -16.10 8.18 -4.19
CA MET A 80 -16.39 6.91 -3.54
C MET A 80 -16.32 7.06 -2.02
N GLN A 81 -17.26 6.45 -1.30
CA GLN A 81 -17.23 6.48 0.16
C GLN A 81 -16.31 5.40 0.72
N ILE A 82 -15.08 5.78 1.06
CA ILE A 82 -14.06 4.83 1.54
C ILE A 82 -14.00 4.85 3.06
N LEU A 83 -14.37 3.72 3.66
CA LEU A 83 -14.41 3.48 5.09
C LEU A 83 -13.19 2.68 5.52
N ASN A 84 -12.45 3.21 6.50
CA ASN A 84 -11.23 2.60 7.00
C ASN A 84 -11.55 1.50 8.04
N LEU A 85 -11.06 0.29 7.81
CA LEU A 85 -11.30 -0.88 8.69
C LEU A 85 -10.43 -0.91 9.96
N TRP A 86 -9.44 -0.03 10.09
CA TRP A 86 -8.63 0.14 11.28
C TRP A 86 -9.25 1.10 12.30
N GLU A 87 -9.87 2.19 11.83
CA GLU A 87 -10.41 3.25 12.70
C GLU A 87 -11.43 2.73 13.72
N ARG A 88 -12.25 1.74 13.35
CA ARG A 88 -13.26 1.16 14.23
C ARG A 88 -13.59 -0.27 13.87
N ALA A 89 -14.09 -1.00 14.86
CA ALA A 89 -14.76 -2.27 14.65
C ALA A 89 -16.21 -2.00 14.19
N TYR A 90 -16.56 -2.43 12.98
CA TYR A 90 -17.89 -2.26 12.42
C TYR A 90 -18.82 -3.36 12.93
N PRO A 91 -19.93 -3.03 13.61
CA PRO A 91 -20.87 -4.05 14.10
C PRO A 91 -21.61 -4.74 12.95
N SER A 92 -21.84 -4.01 11.86
CA SER A 92 -22.44 -4.50 10.63
C SER A 92 -21.88 -3.74 9.44
N PHE A 93 -22.02 -4.32 8.25
CA PHE A 93 -21.64 -3.72 7.00
C PHE A 93 -22.87 -3.37 6.17
N SER A 94 -22.78 -2.30 5.38
CA SER A 94 -23.89 -1.86 4.53
C SER A 94 -24.16 -2.86 3.40
N ASP A 95 -25.42 -3.16 3.18
CA ASP A 95 -25.86 -4.04 2.09
C ASP A 95 -25.47 -3.49 0.71
N GLY A 96 -24.99 -4.37 -0.17
CA GLY A 96 -24.58 -4.00 -1.53
C GLY A 96 -23.26 -3.23 -1.61
N SER A 97 -22.60 -2.98 -0.48
CA SER A 97 -21.27 -2.36 -0.42
C SER A 97 -20.15 -3.34 -0.79
N TYR A 98 -18.92 -2.83 -0.79
CA TYR A 98 -17.74 -3.56 -1.22
C TYR A 98 -16.69 -3.60 -0.11
N PHE A 99 -15.92 -4.68 -0.07
CA PHE A 99 -14.87 -4.91 0.92
C PHE A 99 -13.58 -5.26 0.19
N LEU A 100 -12.53 -4.46 0.34
CA LEU A 100 -11.22 -4.68 -0.28
C LEU A 100 -10.24 -5.16 0.78
N PHE A 101 -9.72 -6.39 0.62
CA PHE A 101 -8.85 -6.98 1.62
C PHE A 101 -7.84 -7.97 1.03
N ASN A 102 -6.72 -8.12 1.73
CA ASN A 102 -5.68 -9.09 1.43
C ASN A 102 -5.36 -9.87 2.71
N GLU A 103 -6.17 -10.88 2.99
CA GLU A 103 -6.10 -11.65 4.22
C GLU A 103 -4.73 -12.30 4.48
N PRO A 104 -4.10 -12.99 3.51
CA PRO A 104 -2.80 -13.63 3.76
C PRO A 104 -1.71 -12.63 4.12
N ARG A 105 -1.72 -11.44 3.50
CA ARG A 105 -0.74 -10.38 3.75
C ARG A 105 -0.96 -9.69 5.09
N LEU A 106 -2.21 -9.50 5.48
CA LEU A 106 -2.55 -8.67 6.64
C LEU A 106 -2.63 -9.47 7.94
N ARG A 107 -2.95 -10.77 7.88
CA ARG A 107 -3.12 -11.60 9.08
C ARG A 107 -1.90 -11.58 9.99
N GLN A 108 -0.70 -11.77 9.44
CA GLN A 108 0.52 -11.87 10.25
C GLN A 108 0.81 -10.62 11.09
N GLN A 109 0.49 -9.43 10.57
CA GLN A 109 0.78 -8.16 11.25
C GLN A 109 -0.39 -7.66 12.11
N TRP A 110 -1.63 -7.96 11.71
CA TRP A 110 -2.83 -7.31 12.25
C TRP A 110 -3.77 -8.27 12.99
N GLU A 111 -3.29 -9.46 13.33
CA GLU A 111 -4.01 -10.40 14.18
C GLU A 111 -4.45 -9.72 15.50
N GLY A 112 -5.70 -9.98 15.90
CA GLY A 112 -6.29 -9.37 17.10
C GLY A 112 -6.64 -7.88 16.99
N HIS A 113 -6.44 -7.24 15.85
CA HIS A 113 -6.76 -5.82 15.63
C HIS A 113 -8.00 -5.63 14.73
N ASN A 114 -8.51 -4.39 14.72
CA ASN A 114 -9.74 -4.02 13.99
C ASN A 114 -9.82 -4.53 12.54
N PRO A 115 -8.77 -4.47 11.69
CA PRO A 115 -8.85 -4.97 10.33
C PRO A 115 -9.18 -6.47 10.26
N MET A 116 -8.56 -7.27 11.14
CA MET A 116 -8.80 -8.72 11.20
C MET A 116 -10.13 -9.05 11.88
N ILE A 117 -10.48 -8.34 12.96
CA ILE A 117 -11.79 -8.51 13.62
C ILE A 117 -12.93 -8.21 12.63
N ASN A 118 -12.79 -7.14 11.84
CA ASN A 118 -13.77 -6.77 10.83
C ASN A 118 -13.84 -7.80 9.70
N TRP A 119 -12.69 -8.30 9.24
CA TRP A 119 -12.61 -9.37 8.26
C TRP A 119 -13.30 -10.65 8.74
N GLU A 120 -12.96 -11.11 9.95
CA GLU A 120 -13.51 -12.33 10.55
C GLU A 120 -15.02 -12.19 10.71
N ARG A 121 -15.51 -11.05 11.21
CA ARG A 121 -16.95 -10.77 11.31
C ARG A 121 -17.65 -10.79 9.95
N ALA A 122 -17.06 -10.16 8.94
CA ALA A 122 -17.64 -10.12 7.59
C ALA A 122 -17.71 -11.54 6.97
N ASN A 123 -16.72 -12.38 7.27
CA ASN A 123 -16.65 -13.75 6.78
C ASN A 123 -17.59 -14.70 7.55
N GLU A 124 -17.67 -14.58 8.88
CA GLU A 124 -18.55 -15.39 9.75
C GLU A 124 -20.02 -15.16 9.45
N THR A 125 -20.39 -13.91 9.19
CA THR A 125 -21.76 -13.55 8.78
C THR A 125 -22.11 -14.01 7.36
N ARG A 126 -21.16 -14.63 6.63
CA ARG A 126 -21.28 -15.10 5.24
C ARG A 126 -21.81 -14.06 4.26
N GLN A 127 -21.57 -12.78 4.57
CA GLN A 127 -22.03 -11.68 3.74
C GLN A 127 -21.09 -11.43 2.55
N LEU A 128 -19.86 -11.95 2.59
CA LEU A 128 -18.86 -11.75 1.54
C LEU A 128 -19.04 -12.74 0.38
N SER A 129 -19.20 -12.20 -0.83
CA SER A 129 -19.00 -12.93 -2.08
C SER A 129 -17.81 -12.36 -2.82
N GLU A 130 -16.88 -13.19 -3.26
CA GLU A 130 -15.78 -12.74 -4.13
C GLU A 130 -16.35 -12.10 -5.39
N PHE A 131 -15.94 -10.86 -5.64
CA PHE A 131 -16.38 -10.10 -6.81
C PHE A 131 -15.27 -10.01 -7.85
N ARG A 132 -14.03 -9.74 -7.42
CA ARG A 132 -12.88 -9.64 -8.33
C ARG A 132 -11.55 -9.83 -7.59
N GLN A 133 -10.64 -10.59 -8.18
CA GLN A 133 -9.24 -10.65 -7.75
C GLN A 133 -8.44 -9.49 -8.37
N LEU A 134 -7.56 -8.90 -7.58
CA LEU A 134 -6.73 -7.76 -7.90
C LEU A 134 -5.24 -8.15 -7.77
N PRO A 135 -4.30 -7.31 -8.26
CA PRO A 135 -2.88 -7.60 -8.18
C PRO A 135 -2.39 -7.81 -6.75
N ASP A 136 -1.27 -8.51 -6.60
CA ASP A 136 -0.57 -8.77 -5.33
C ASP A 136 -1.43 -9.42 -4.24
N GLY A 137 -2.43 -10.24 -4.63
CA GLY A 137 -3.28 -11.00 -3.72
C GLY A 137 -4.39 -10.18 -3.05
N TRP A 138 -4.62 -8.96 -3.52
CA TRP A 138 -5.78 -8.19 -3.11
C TRP A 138 -7.06 -8.78 -3.70
N THR A 139 -8.12 -8.83 -2.91
CA THR A 139 -9.42 -9.30 -3.38
C THR A 139 -10.49 -8.31 -3.02
N LEU A 140 -11.35 -8.03 -4.00
CA LEU A 140 -12.55 -7.25 -3.85
C LEU A 140 -13.73 -8.19 -3.64
N TYR A 141 -14.39 -8.03 -2.52
CA TYR A 141 -15.59 -8.75 -2.13
C TYR A 141 -16.79 -7.81 -2.24
N ARG A 142 -17.96 -8.38 -2.55
CA ARG A 142 -19.25 -7.73 -2.47
C ARG A 142 -19.98 -8.23 -1.24
N ILE A 143 -20.58 -7.31 -0.50
CA ILE A 143 -21.43 -7.61 0.66
C ILE A 143 -22.84 -7.85 0.15
N LYS A 144 -23.35 -9.07 0.35
CA LYS A 144 -24.71 -9.44 -0.04
C LYS A 144 -25.70 -8.54 0.70
N ALA A 145 -26.72 -8.09 -0.02
CA ALA A 145 -27.86 -7.48 0.63
C ALA A 145 -28.56 -8.54 1.49
N ALA A 146 -29.02 -8.17 2.69
CA ALA A 146 -29.90 -9.03 3.45
C ALA A 146 -31.14 -9.30 2.59
N GLU A 147 -31.40 -10.56 2.24
CA GLU A 147 -32.70 -10.95 1.71
C GLU A 147 -33.75 -10.57 2.75
N LYS A 148 -34.65 -9.68 2.37
CA LYS A 148 -35.74 -9.19 3.21
C LYS A 148 -36.91 -10.16 3.17
#